data_AF-A0A167VLS9-F1
#
_entry.id   AF-A0A167VLS9-F1
#
_cell.length_a   1.000
_cell.length_b   1.000
_cell.length_c   1.000
_cell.angle_alpha   90.00
_cell.angle_beta   90.00
_cell.angle_gamma   90.00
#
_symmetry.space_group_name_H-M   'P 1'
#
loop_
_entity.id
_entity.type
_entity.pdbx_description
1 polymer ?
#
loop_
_entity_poly.entity_id
_entity_poly.type
_entity_poly.pdbx_seq_one_letter_code
_entity_poly.pdbx_strand_id
1 'polypeptide(L)'
;MTGRHLVPDDFPKEPAPGALPGAQPKLLVREIDGRYHTGLTDEELWTRYDACEDLAGQLTEYASRKMSASGLSLDDALARVEKGLKAKVGAGKWDFSRGEMAWLMKRTRELLLAAANGEGSGNASD
;
A
#
# COMPACT_ATOMS: atom_id res chain seq x y z
N MET A 1 22.67 -14.09 3.80
CA MET A 1 21.62 -14.76 2.99
C MET A 1 20.61 -13.69 2.63
N THR A 2 20.81 -13.00 1.51
CA THR A 2 19.93 -11.93 1.05
C THR A 2 18.71 -12.58 0.41
N GLY A 3 17.66 -12.80 1.22
CA GLY A 3 16.34 -13.10 0.68
C GLY A 3 15.98 -11.98 -0.27
N ARG A 4 15.75 -12.28 -1.55
CA ARG A 4 15.21 -11.30 -2.49
C ARG A 4 13.87 -10.84 -1.93
N HIS A 5 13.87 -9.64 -1.36
CA HIS A 5 12.66 -8.88 -1.10
C HIS A 5 11.99 -8.61 -2.44
N LEU A 6 11.00 -9.45 -2.77
CA LEU A 6 10.28 -9.40 -4.05
C LEU A 6 9.17 -8.36 -3.94
N VAL A 7 9.48 -7.13 -4.32
CA VAL A 7 8.44 -6.12 -4.56
C VAL A 7 7.79 -6.42 -5.92
N PRO A 8 6.46 -6.54 -5.99
CA PRO A 8 5.75 -6.73 -7.26
C PRO A 8 6.02 -5.60 -8.26
N ASP A 9 6.07 -5.93 -9.55
CA ASP A 9 6.33 -4.94 -10.60
C ASP A 9 5.22 -3.90 -10.78
N ASP A 10 4.02 -4.16 -10.26
CA ASP A 10 2.91 -3.22 -10.29
C ASP A 10 2.92 -2.24 -9.10
N PHE A 11 3.85 -2.41 -8.15
CA PHE A 11 4.05 -1.45 -7.06
C PHE A 11 4.76 -0.20 -7.58
N PRO A 12 4.28 1.01 -7.26
CA PRO A 12 4.87 2.26 -7.71
C PRO A 12 6.31 2.42 -7.20
N LYS A 13 7.25 2.63 -8.13
CA LYS A 13 8.68 2.85 -7.83
C LYS A 13 9.04 4.34 -7.78
N GLU A 14 8.07 5.23 -8.04
CA GLU A 14 8.27 6.69 -8.04
C GLU A 14 8.16 7.26 -6.62
N PRO A 15 9.09 8.12 -6.19
CA PRO A 15 9.01 8.78 -4.90
C PRO A 15 7.81 9.73 -4.83
N ALA A 16 7.17 9.82 -3.66
CA ALA A 16 6.07 10.76 -3.44
C ALA A 16 6.55 12.21 -3.69
N PRO A 17 5.86 12.99 -4.56
CA PRO A 17 6.18 14.40 -4.76
C PRO A 17 5.70 15.18 -3.52
N GLY A 18 6.53 15.20 -2.48
CA GLY A 18 6.17 15.79 -1.19
C GLY A 18 7.07 15.38 -0.02
N ALA A 19 7.82 14.29 -0.14
CA ALA A 19 8.84 13.92 0.82
C ALA A 19 10.05 14.86 0.70
N LEU A 20 9.92 16.09 1.22
CA LEU A 20 11.08 16.82 1.69
C LEU A 20 11.45 16.18 3.03
N PRO A 21 12.57 15.45 3.13
CA PRO A 21 13.09 15.18 4.45
C PRO A 21 13.42 16.54 5.04
N GLY A 22 12.88 16.84 6.22
CA GLY A 22 13.24 18.02 7.03
C GLY A 22 14.69 18.01 7.51
N ALA A 23 15.60 17.34 6.80
CA ALA A 23 17.03 17.53 6.83
C ALA A 23 17.42 17.75 5.37
N GLN A 24 17.99 18.91 5.08
CA GLN A 24 18.46 19.37 3.76
C GLN A 24 18.68 18.24 2.72
N PRO A 25 18.24 18.39 1.46
CA PRO A 25 18.79 17.55 0.41
C PRO A 25 20.24 17.98 0.21
N LYS A 26 21.15 17.47 1.04
CA LYS A 26 22.42 17.02 0.49
C LYS A 26 21.96 16.01 -0.54
N LEU A 27 21.96 16.45 -1.78
CA LEU A 27 21.92 15.64 -2.98
C LEU A 27 22.94 14.51 -2.75
N LEU A 28 22.51 13.46 -2.06
CA LEU A 28 23.29 12.27 -1.78
C LEU A 28 23.16 11.45 -3.05
N VAL A 29 23.80 11.98 -4.09
CA VAL A 29 24.44 11.11 -5.04
C VAL A 29 25.36 10.23 -4.21
N ARG A 30 24.92 9.01 -3.95
CA ARG A 30 25.84 7.96 -3.59
C ARG A 30 26.20 7.27 -4.89
N GLU A 31 27.43 7.52 -5.32
CA GLU A 31 28.05 6.73 -6.36
C GLU A 31 28.14 5.28 -5.86
N ILE A 32 27.43 4.38 -6.53
CA ILE A 32 27.68 2.94 -6.46
C ILE A 32 28.15 2.58 -7.87
N ASP A 33 29.39 2.10 -7.99
CA ASP A 33 30.03 1.72 -9.27
C ASP A 33 29.97 2.81 -10.37
N GLY A 34 30.23 4.07 -10.04
CA GLY A 34 30.25 5.17 -11.02
C GLY A 34 28.88 5.61 -11.54
N ARG A 35 27.76 5.13 -10.99
CA ARG A 35 26.40 5.46 -11.46
C ARG A 35 25.59 6.25 -10.43
N TYR A 36 25.00 7.35 -10.89
CA TYR A 36 24.09 8.20 -10.15
C TYR A 36 22.70 7.55 -10.19
N HIS A 37 22.23 6.97 -9.08
CA HIS A 37 20.87 6.41 -8.99
C HIS A 37 19.89 7.50 -8.54
N THR A 38 18.87 7.79 -9.35
CA THR A 38 17.85 8.83 -9.09
C THR A 38 16.52 8.25 -8.62
N GLY A 39 16.52 7.11 -7.92
CA GLY A 39 15.31 6.40 -7.47
C GLY A 39 15.48 5.75 -6.09
N LEU A 40 14.36 5.27 -5.51
CA LEU A 40 14.35 4.48 -4.27
C LEU A 40 15.29 3.27 -4.41
N THR A 41 16.10 2.99 -3.39
CA THR A 41 16.86 1.74 -3.31
C THR A 41 15.92 0.54 -3.16
N ASP A 42 16.38 -0.66 -3.48
CA ASP A 42 15.58 -1.89 -3.32
C ASP A 42 15.07 -2.08 -1.87
N GLU A 43 15.86 -1.66 -0.89
CA GLU A 43 15.51 -1.73 0.54
C GLU A 43 14.44 -0.69 0.93
N GLU A 44 14.56 0.54 0.42
CA GLU A 44 13.53 1.57 0.63
C GLU A 44 12.23 1.21 -0.09
N LEU A 45 12.32 0.68 -1.31
CA LEU A 45 11.17 0.20 -2.06
C LEU A 45 10.47 -0.95 -1.33
N TRP A 46 11.24 -1.90 -0.79
CA TRP A 46 10.70 -2.98 0.04
C TRP A 46 10.01 -2.44 1.30
N THR A 47 10.63 -1.49 1.99
CA THR A 47 10.06 -0.89 3.21
C THR A 47 8.73 -0.19 2.90
N ARG A 48 8.66 0.53 1.78
CA ARG A 48 7.42 1.17 1.31
C ARG A 48 6.35 0.13 0.96
N TYR A 49 6.75 -0.93 0.26
CA TYR A 49 5.86 -2.03 -0.10
C TYR A 49 5.30 -2.75 1.14
N ASP A 50 6.14 -3.12 2.09
CA ASP A 50 5.75 -3.82 3.33
C ASP A 50 4.76 -2.99 4.15
N ALA A 51 5.03 -1.68 4.30
CA ALA A 51 4.11 -0.75 4.95
C ALA A 51 2.76 -0.63 4.21
N CYS A 52 2.77 -0.69 2.88
CA CYS A 52 1.54 -0.65 2.10
C CYS A 52 0.76 -1.97 2.19
N GLU A 53 1.42 -3.14 2.19
CA GLU A 53 0.78 -4.44 2.40
C GLU A 53 0.09 -4.51 3.76
N ASP A 54 0.78 -4.13 4.84
CA ASP A 54 0.21 -4.14 6.19
C ASP A 54 -1.01 -3.22 6.29
N LEU A 55 -0.90 -1.99 5.75
CA LEU A 55 -2.02 -1.05 5.72
C LEU A 55 -3.20 -1.58 4.89
N ALA A 56 -2.95 -2.22 3.74
CA ALA A 56 -4.01 -2.84 2.94
C ALA A 56 -4.76 -3.93 3.73
N GLY A 57 -4.05 -4.71 4.55
CA GLY A 57 -4.66 -5.66 5.50
C GLY A 57 -5.58 -4.98 6.52
N GLN A 58 -5.07 -3.94 7.20
CA GLN A 58 -5.87 -3.18 8.18
C GLN A 58 -7.12 -2.53 7.56
N LEU A 59 -7.00 -2.00 6.34
CA LEU A 59 -8.11 -1.40 5.61
C LEU A 59 -9.14 -2.43 5.17
N THR A 60 -8.68 -3.63 4.80
CA THR A 60 -9.55 -4.78 4.49
C THR A 60 -10.39 -5.17 5.71
N GLU A 61 -9.78 -5.34 6.88
CA GLU A 61 -10.50 -5.64 8.12
C GLU A 61 -11.50 -4.54 8.50
N TYR A 62 -11.10 -3.28 8.37
CA TYR A 62 -11.97 -2.15 8.64
C TYR A 62 -13.18 -2.12 7.68
N ALA A 63 -12.94 -2.31 6.38
CA ALA A 63 -13.99 -2.32 5.36
C ALA A 63 -14.95 -3.49 5.56
N SER A 64 -14.42 -4.71 5.79
CA SER A 64 -15.21 -5.91 6.08
C SER A 64 -16.12 -5.71 7.29
N ARG A 65 -15.57 -5.23 8.42
CA ARG A 65 -16.38 -4.91 9.61
C ARG A 65 -17.47 -3.88 9.32
N LYS A 66 -17.19 -2.88 8.48
CA LYS A 66 -18.18 -1.88 8.09
C LYS A 66 -19.27 -2.44 7.18
N MET A 67 -18.93 -3.34 6.26
CA MET A 67 -19.91 -4.04 5.44
C MET A 67 -20.84 -4.87 6.32
N SER A 68 -20.30 -5.68 7.22
CA SER A 68 -21.11 -6.53 8.12
C SER A 68 -21.95 -5.73 9.12
N ALA A 69 -21.44 -4.62 9.66
CA ALA A 69 -22.16 -3.83 10.67
C ALA A 69 -23.22 -2.88 10.09
N SER A 70 -23.10 -2.48 8.82
CA SER A 70 -23.97 -1.45 8.22
C SER A 70 -24.67 -1.89 6.93
N GLY A 71 -24.46 -3.14 6.48
CA GLY A 71 -25.04 -3.67 5.24
C GLY A 71 -24.55 -2.94 3.98
N LEU A 72 -23.36 -2.35 4.03
CA LEU A 72 -22.82 -1.57 2.91
C LEU A 72 -22.35 -2.49 1.78
N SER A 73 -22.47 -2.00 0.55
CA SER A 73 -21.84 -2.63 -0.60
C SER A 73 -20.31 -2.54 -0.50
N LEU A 74 -19.61 -3.42 -1.24
CA LEU A 74 -18.16 -3.38 -1.37
C LEU A 74 -17.68 -2.01 -1.86
N ASP A 75 -18.34 -1.45 -2.87
CA ASP A 75 -17.98 -0.15 -3.45
C ASP A 75 -18.18 1.00 -2.44
N ASP A 76 -19.25 0.97 -1.64
CA ASP A 76 -19.48 1.96 -0.58
C ASP A 76 -18.42 1.88 0.53
N ALA A 77 -18.02 0.67 0.92
CA ALA A 77 -16.98 0.46 1.92
C ALA A 77 -15.62 0.96 1.41
N LEU A 78 -15.27 0.63 0.16
CA LEU A 78 -14.04 1.11 -0.49
C LEU A 78 -14.03 2.63 -0.66
N ALA A 79 -15.15 3.25 -1.05
CA ALA A 79 -15.25 4.70 -1.16
C ALA A 79 -15.00 5.42 0.18
N ARG A 80 -15.42 4.82 1.29
CA ARG A 80 -15.14 5.34 2.64
C ARG A 80 -13.67 5.21 3.02
N VAL A 81 -13.06 4.08 2.69
CA VAL A 81 -11.62 3.87 2.88
C VAL A 81 -10.82 4.88 2.07
N GLU A 82 -11.13 5.04 0.78
CA GLU A 82 -10.45 5.98 -0.11
C GLU A 82 -10.57 7.42 0.38
N LYS A 83 -11.78 7.82 0.84
CA LYS A 83 -12.01 9.14 1.43
C LYS A 83 -11.16 9.36 2.68
N GLY A 84 -11.05 8.35 3.55
CA GLY A 84 -10.21 8.39 4.74
C GLY A 84 -8.73 8.53 4.41
N LEU A 85 -8.25 7.75 3.45
CA LEU A 85 -6.87 7.79 2.97
C LEU A 85 -6.52 9.16 2.38
N LYS A 86 -7.34 9.67 1.46
CA LYS A 86 -7.17 11.01 0.86
C LYS A 86 -7.18 12.12 1.91
N ALA A 87 -8.03 12.02 2.93
CA ALA A 87 -8.08 13.01 4.01
C ALA A 87 -6.81 13.00 4.87
N LYS A 88 -6.22 11.83 5.15
CA LYS A 88 -4.97 11.71 5.91
C LYS A 88 -3.77 12.23 5.12
N VAL A 89 -3.69 11.88 3.84
CA VAL A 89 -2.64 12.37 2.94
C VAL A 89 -2.76 13.88 2.70
N GLY A 90 -3.97 14.38 2.41
CA GLY A 90 -4.21 15.81 2.20
C GLY A 90 -3.97 16.66 3.45
N ALA A 91 -4.10 16.08 4.65
CA ALA A 91 -3.74 16.73 5.91
C ALA A 91 -2.24 16.66 6.24
N GLY A 92 -1.41 16.08 5.35
CA GLY A 92 0.02 15.89 5.57
C GLY A 92 0.35 14.90 6.70
N LYS A 93 -0.62 14.09 7.14
CA LYS A 93 -0.39 13.11 8.23
C LYS A 93 0.31 11.86 7.72
N TRP A 94 0.04 11.48 6.48
CA TRP A 94 0.62 10.30 5.82
C TRP A 94 1.31 10.73 4.52
N ASP A 95 2.51 10.22 4.30
CA ASP A 95 3.34 10.51 3.14
C ASP A 95 3.23 9.39 2.10
N PHE A 96 2.07 9.32 1.44
CA PHE A 96 1.82 8.39 0.33
C PHE A 96 1.68 9.14 -0.99
N SER A 97 2.35 8.64 -2.02
CA SER A 97 2.20 9.08 -3.40
C SER A 97 0.82 8.71 -3.94
N ARG A 98 0.44 9.33 -5.06
CA ARG A 98 -0.79 8.95 -5.78
C ARG A 98 -0.74 7.51 -6.27
N GLY A 99 0.44 7.02 -6.65
CA GLY A 99 0.64 5.63 -7.05
C GLY A 99 0.43 4.67 -5.89
N GLU A 100 1.00 4.98 -4.72
CA GLU A 100 0.89 4.14 -3.52
C GLU A 100 -0.57 4.07 -3.05
N MET A 101 -1.29 5.19 -3.07
CA MET A 101 -2.73 5.20 -2.77
C MET A 101 -3.54 4.37 -3.75
N ALA A 102 -3.26 4.45 -5.05
CA ALA A 102 -3.97 3.67 -6.06
C ALA A 102 -3.70 2.16 -5.90
N TRP A 103 -2.45 1.81 -5.62
CA TRP A 103 -2.06 0.43 -5.35
C TRP A 103 -2.71 -0.10 -4.07
N LEU A 104 -2.70 0.67 -2.98
CA LEU A 104 -3.38 0.34 -1.71
C LEU A 104 -4.87 0.04 -1.92
N MET A 105 -5.57 0.88 -2.68
CA MET A 105 -6.99 0.69 -2.97
C MET A 105 -7.25 -0.57 -3.81
N LYS A 106 -6.41 -0.82 -4.83
CA LYS A 106 -6.47 -2.04 -5.63
C LYS A 106 -6.27 -3.28 -4.75
N ARG A 107 -5.21 -3.27 -3.93
CA ARG A 107 -4.87 -4.38 -3.04
C ARG A 107 -5.94 -4.67 -2.00
N THR A 108 -6.50 -3.63 -1.37
CA THR A 108 -7.61 -3.75 -0.42
C THR A 108 -8.84 -4.40 -1.08
N ARG A 109 -9.15 -4.03 -2.34
CA ARG A 109 -10.24 -4.65 -3.09
C ARG A 109 -9.99 -6.13 -3.36
N GLU A 110 -8.78 -6.48 -3.79
CA GLU A 110 -8.38 -7.87 -4.04
C GLU A 110 -8.51 -8.74 -2.79
N LEU A 111 -8.04 -8.25 -1.63
CA LEU A 111 -8.14 -8.95 -0.35
C LEU A 111 -9.60 -9.14 0.09
N LEU A 112 -10.45 -8.12 -0.08
CA LEU A 112 -11.88 -8.23 0.22
C LEU A 112 -12.59 -9.26 -0.68
N LEU A 113 -12.28 -9.26 -1.97
CA LEU A 113 -12.82 -10.24 -2.92
C LEU A 113 -12.31 -11.66 -2.60
N ALA A 114 -11.03 -11.80 -2.28
CA ALA A 114 -10.46 -13.08 -1.87
C ALA A 114 -11.12 -13.62 -0.60
N ALA A 115 -11.36 -12.76 0.40
CA ALA A 115 -12.09 -13.14 1.61
C ALA A 115 -13.53 -13.58 1.32
N ALA A 116 -14.25 -12.87 0.45
CA ALA A 116 -15.61 -13.24 0.05
C ALA A 116 -15.66 -14.57 -0.73
N ASN A 117 -14.64 -14.87 -1.54
CA ASN A 117 -14.54 -16.12 -2.29
C ASN A 117 -13.98 -17.29 -1.45
N GLY A 118 -13.27 -17.00 -0.36
CA GLY A 118 -12.62 -17.98 0.52
C GLY A 118 -13.55 -18.67 1.52
N GLU A 119 -14.73 -18.12 1.79
CA GLU A 119 -15.74 -18.75 2.68
C GLU A 119 -16.47 -19.95 2.03
N GLY A 120 -16.11 -20.35 0.80
CA GLY A 120 -16.77 -21.43 0.06
C GLY A 120 -16.01 -22.77 -0.04
N SER A 121 -14.79 -22.90 0.47
CA SER A 121 -13.97 -24.11 0.28
C SER A 121 -13.40 -24.64 1.59
N GLY A 122 -14.25 -25.30 2.39
CA GLY A 122 -13.80 -25.93 3.63
C GLY A 122 -14.88 -26.65 4.41
N ASN A 123 -15.69 -27.49 3.76
CA ASN A 123 -16.31 -28.64 4.42
C ASN A 123 -16.81 -29.67 3.40
N ALA A 124 -15.91 -30.55 2.99
CA ALA A 124 -16.26 -31.87 2.50
C ALA A 124 -15.12 -32.83 2.83
N SER A 125 -15.46 -33.85 3.63
CA SER A 125 -14.74 -35.11 3.91
C SER A 125 -14.16 -35.22 5.34
N ASP A 126 -14.96 -35.74 6.26
CA ASP A 126 -14.74 -37.06 6.87
C ASP A 126 -16.10 -37.78 7.00
#